data_AF-A0A2R7QZZ8-F1
#
_entry.id   AF-A0A2R7QZZ8-F1
#
_cell.length_a   1.000
_cell.length_b   1.000
_cell.length_c   1.000
_cell.angle_alpha   90.00
_cell.angle_beta   90.00
_cell.angle_gamma   90.00
#
_symmetry.space_group_name_H-M   'P 1'
#
loop_
_entity.id
_entity.type
_entity.pdbx_description
1 polymer ?
#
loop_
_entity_poly.entity_id
_entity_poly.type
_entity_poly.pdbx_seq_one_letter_code
_entity_poly.pdbx_strand_id
1 'polypeptide(L)'
;AKGCYKGQETIARVHNLGHPPRRLVFLQLDGSQHTMPMPGNPVMLGERKVGVVTSVAQHYEMGPVALAVIKRSVAPDEILTVMDGEEPYTAVQEVIVAPDAGQVVGRQTGFLRGTH
;
A
#
# COMPACT_ATOMS: atom_id res chain seq x y z
N ALA A 1 -12.87 14.76 24.90
CA ALA A 1 -11.61 15.16 24.23
C ALA A 1 -10.53 14.16 24.63
N LYS A 2 -9.74 13.62 23.70
CA LYS A 2 -8.57 12.80 24.04
C LYS A 2 -7.47 13.74 24.55
N GLY A 3 -6.83 13.43 25.68
CA GLY A 3 -5.70 14.22 26.20
C GLY A 3 -4.46 14.13 25.31
N CYS A 4 -3.40 14.91 25.60
CA CYS A 4 -2.16 14.85 24.84
C CYS A 4 -1.50 13.47 24.95
N TYR A 5 -1.28 12.80 23.83
CA TYR A 5 -0.59 11.50 23.77
C TYR A 5 0.68 11.60 22.90
N LYS A 6 1.67 10.75 23.19
CA LYS A 6 2.91 10.70 22.41
C LYS A 6 2.61 10.35 20.95
N GLY A 7 3.18 11.12 20.02
CA GLY A 7 2.98 10.94 18.58
C GLY A 7 1.83 11.76 17.98
N GLN A 8 1.10 12.55 18.78
CA GLN A 8 0.03 13.43 18.27
C GLN A 8 0.51 14.44 17.22
N GLU A 9 1.75 14.92 17.30
CA GLU A 9 2.34 15.82 16.28
C GLU A 9 2.51 15.10 14.93
N THR A 10 2.87 13.82 14.94
CA THR A 10 2.97 12.99 13.74
C THR A 10 1.59 12.74 13.14
N ILE A 11 0.59 12.46 13.98
CA ILE A 11 -0.80 12.30 13.54
C ILE A 11 -1.33 13.61 12.93
N ALA A 12 -1.07 14.75 13.57
CA ALA A 12 -1.40 16.07 13.03
C ALA A 12 -0.67 16.36 11.71
N ARG A 13 0.59 15.92 11.55
CA ARG A 13 1.32 16.05 10.28
C ARG A 13 0.69 15.23 9.16
N VAL A 14 0.22 14.01 9.40
CA VAL A 14 -0.55 13.26 8.41
C VAL A 14 -1.80 14.05 8.03
N HIS A 15 -2.51 14.59 9.03
CA HIS A 15 -3.70 15.41 8.81
C HIS A 15 -3.43 16.68 7.97
N ASN A 16 -2.24 17.28 8.08
CA ASN A 16 -1.84 18.51 7.39
C ASN A 16 -1.13 18.28 6.04
N LEU A 17 -0.41 17.16 5.88
CA LEU A 17 0.34 16.79 4.67
C LEU A 17 -0.55 16.05 3.65
N GLY A 18 -1.68 15.50 4.08
CA GLY A 18 -2.55 14.64 3.29
C GLY A 18 -2.25 13.16 3.52
N HIS A 19 -2.27 12.34 2.46
CA HIS A 19 -2.07 10.90 2.63
C HIS A 19 -0.58 10.53 2.81
N PRO A 20 -0.24 9.57 3.69
CA PRO A 20 1.10 9.01 3.75
C PRO A 20 1.56 8.51 2.37
N PRO A 21 2.81 8.70 1.92
CA PRO A 21 3.23 8.37 0.55
C PRO A 21 3.22 6.87 0.22
N ARG A 22 2.97 6.01 1.23
CA ARG A 22 2.88 4.56 1.11
C ARG A 22 1.60 4.05 1.77
N ARG A 23 1.14 2.88 1.33
CA ARG A 23 0.02 2.15 1.94
C ARG A 23 0.40 0.69 2.15
N LEU A 24 -0.19 0.07 3.18
CA LEU A 24 -0.14 -1.37 3.39
C LEU A 24 -1.15 -2.02 2.43
N VAL A 25 -0.76 -3.12 1.80
CA VAL A 25 -1.62 -3.92 0.94
C VAL A 25 -1.54 -5.39 1.33
N PHE A 26 -2.64 -6.10 1.13
CA PHE A 26 -2.68 -7.55 1.15
C PHE A 26 -2.51 -8.04 -0.29
N LEU A 27 -1.68 -9.07 -0.48
CA LEU A 27 -1.36 -9.64 -1.78
C LEU A 27 -1.79 -11.10 -1.78
N GLN A 28 -2.62 -11.46 -2.76
CA GLN A 28 -2.90 -12.84 -3.11
C GLN A 28 -1.84 -13.25 -4.15
N LEU A 29 -0.98 -14.20 -3.79
CA LEU A 29 0.12 -14.64 -4.64
C LEU A 29 -0.36 -15.81 -5.49
N ASP A 30 0.10 -15.85 -6.74
CA ASP A 30 -0.02 -17.06 -7.55
C ASP A 30 0.84 -18.17 -6.94
N GLY A 31 0.20 -19.29 -6.62
CA GLY A 31 0.85 -20.48 -6.06
C GLY A 31 1.45 -21.41 -7.12
N SER A 32 1.62 -20.95 -8.36
CA SER A 32 2.28 -21.72 -9.43
C SER A 32 3.71 -22.15 -9.07
N GLN A 33 4.40 -21.32 -8.28
CA GLN A 33 5.73 -21.63 -7.77
C GLN A 33 5.64 -22.62 -6.60
N HIS A 34 6.60 -23.52 -6.49
CA HIS A 34 6.71 -24.44 -5.34
C HIS A 34 7.37 -23.80 -4.10
N THR A 35 7.76 -22.55 -4.24
CA THR A 35 8.43 -21.71 -3.25
C THR A 35 7.50 -20.58 -2.80
N MET A 36 7.93 -19.81 -1.80
CA MET A 36 7.24 -18.60 -1.36
C MET A 36 8.24 -17.45 -1.32
N PRO A 37 7.82 -16.21 -1.59
CA PRO A 37 8.70 -15.07 -1.40
C PRO A 37 9.00 -14.87 0.09
N MET A 38 10.02 -14.07 0.36
CA MET A 38 10.47 -13.70 1.69
C MET A 38 10.15 -12.23 2.02
N PRO A 39 9.99 -11.89 3.32
CA PRO A 39 10.05 -10.50 3.77
C PRO A 39 11.31 -9.80 3.24
N GLY A 40 11.16 -8.59 2.72
CA GLY A 40 12.24 -7.84 2.08
C GLY A 40 12.30 -7.98 0.56
N ASN A 41 11.65 -8.98 -0.04
CA ASN A 41 11.57 -9.10 -1.49
C ASN A 41 10.87 -7.87 -2.11
N PRO A 42 11.38 -7.34 -3.24
CA PRO A 42 10.80 -6.20 -3.91
C PRO A 42 9.44 -6.52 -4.53
N VAL A 43 8.53 -5.55 -4.46
CA VAL A 43 7.27 -5.57 -5.22
C VAL A 43 7.42 -4.67 -6.43
N MET A 44 7.08 -5.20 -7.60
CA MET A 44 7.32 -4.62 -8.92
C MET A 44 5.99 -4.34 -9.62
N LEU A 45 5.97 -3.25 -10.42
CA LEU A 45 4.94 -2.97 -11.42
C LEU A 45 5.65 -2.84 -12.76
N GLY A 46 5.56 -3.88 -13.59
CA GLY A 46 6.50 -4.10 -14.69
C GLY A 46 7.94 -4.13 -14.14
N GLU A 47 8.83 -3.34 -14.73
CA GLU A 47 10.24 -3.26 -14.31
C GLU A 47 10.47 -2.33 -13.10
N ARG A 48 9.43 -1.63 -12.63
CA ARG A 48 9.56 -0.59 -11.62
C ARG A 48 9.35 -1.13 -10.22
N LYS A 49 10.34 -0.98 -9.34
CA LYS A 49 10.15 -1.23 -7.90
C LYS A 49 9.18 -0.22 -7.30
N VAL A 50 8.08 -0.72 -6.74
CA VAL A 50 7.03 0.07 -6.08
C VAL A 50 6.90 -0.25 -4.59
N GLY A 51 7.41 -1.38 -4.14
CA GLY A 51 7.18 -1.85 -2.78
C GLY A 51 8.21 -2.81 -2.23
N VAL A 52 7.88 -3.31 -1.05
CA VAL A 52 8.60 -4.39 -0.38
C VAL A 52 7.59 -5.24 0.40
N VAL A 53 7.77 -6.55 0.35
CA VAL A 53 7.03 -7.51 1.16
C VAL A 53 7.45 -7.37 2.63
N THR A 54 6.48 -7.37 3.54
CA THR A 54 6.73 -7.27 4.98
C THR A 54 6.51 -8.60 5.70
N SER A 55 5.54 -9.39 5.26
CA SER A 55 5.24 -10.70 5.83
C SER A 55 4.63 -11.61 4.76
N VAL A 56 4.84 -12.91 4.90
CA VAL A 56 4.36 -13.94 3.97
C VAL A 56 3.80 -15.09 4.80
N ALA A 57 2.71 -15.70 4.33
CA ALA A 57 2.09 -16.85 4.97
C ALA A 57 1.45 -17.77 3.94
N GLN A 58 1.40 -19.06 4.24
CA GLN A 58 0.57 -20.02 3.52
C GLN A 58 -0.81 -20.10 4.19
N HIS A 59 -1.83 -19.55 3.54
CA HIS A 59 -3.21 -19.64 4.02
C HIS A 59 -3.82 -20.98 3.62
N TYR A 60 -4.47 -21.66 4.56
CA TYR A 60 -4.99 -23.01 4.34
C TYR A 60 -6.08 -23.08 3.26
N GLU A 61 -6.92 -22.04 3.14
CA GLU A 61 -7.94 -21.91 2.09
C GLU A 61 -7.51 -21.06 0.87
N MET A 62 -6.81 -19.93 1.08
CA MET A 62 -6.52 -18.95 0.02
C MET A 62 -5.20 -19.22 -0.72
N GLY A 63 -4.39 -20.18 -0.25
CA GLY A 63 -3.04 -20.40 -0.78
C GLY A 63 -2.03 -19.36 -0.29
N PRO A 64 -0.97 -19.06 -1.05
CA PRO A 64 0.10 -18.16 -0.61
C PRO A 64 -0.37 -16.70 -0.59
N VAL A 65 -0.14 -16.03 0.53
CA VAL A 65 -0.53 -14.63 0.75
C VAL A 65 0.61 -13.82 1.37
N ALA A 66 0.61 -12.51 1.14
CA ALA A 66 1.60 -11.61 1.71
C ALA A 66 1.02 -10.25 2.11
N LEU A 67 1.70 -9.58 3.03
CA LEU A 67 1.54 -8.14 3.23
C LEU A 67 2.72 -7.42 2.60
N ALA A 68 2.46 -6.25 2.04
CA ALA A 68 3.50 -5.39 1.50
C ALA A 68 3.21 -3.91 1.77
N VAL A 69 4.25 -3.09 1.79
CA VAL A 69 4.12 -1.64 1.80
C VAL A 69 4.55 -1.10 0.44
N ILE A 70 3.61 -0.52 -0.30
CA ILE A 70 3.81 -0.02 -1.66
C ILE A 70 3.62 1.50 -1.76
N LYS A 71 4.12 2.13 -2.84
CA LYS A 71 3.82 3.53 -3.17
C LYS A 71 2.30 3.72 -3.29
N ARG A 72 1.76 4.79 -2.70
CA ARG A 72 0.30 5.05 -2.73
C ARG A 72 -0.25 5.28 -4.13
N SER A 73 0.57 5.75 -5.07
CA SER A 73 0.19 5.99 -6.47
C SER A 73 -0.05 4.73 -7.30
N VAL A 74 0.22 3.53 -6.76
CA VAL A 74 -0.08 2.26 -7.44
C VAL A 74 -1.58 2.02 -7.36
N ALA A 75 -2.22 1.91 -8.53
CA ALA A 75 -3.65 1.68 -8.61
C ALA A 75 -4.02 0.30 -8.03
N PRO A 76 -5.17 0.17 -7.34
CA PRO A 76 -5.55 -1.07 -6.67
C PRO A 76 -5.76 -2.29 -7.57
N ASP A 77 -6.06 -2.06 -8.84
CA ASP A 77 -6.33 -3.07 -9.88
C ASP A 77 -5.08 -3.49 -10.66
N GLU A 78 -3.94 -2.85 -10.41
CA GLU A 78 -2.66 -3.24 -11.01
C GLU A 78 -2.23 -4.62 -10.49
N ILE A 79 -1.89 -5.50 -11.43
CA ILE A 79 -1.25 -6.77 -11.14
C ILE A 79 0.23 -6.49 -10.86
N LEU A 80 0.70 -6.94 -9.71
CA LEU A 80 2.07 -6.75 -9.26
C LEU A 80 2.86 -8.04 -9.41
N THR A 81 4.17 -7.92 -9.29
CA THR A 81 5.07 -9.07 -9.21
C THR A 81 5.95 -8.93 -7.99
N VAL A 82 5.99 -9.96 -7.14
CA VAL A 82 7.01 -10.09 -6.09
C VAL A 82 8.17 -10.86 -6.71
N MET A 83 9.40 -10.38 -6.53
CA MET A 83 10.60 -11.07 -7.04
C MET A 83 11.41 -11.63 -5.89
N ASP A 84 11.70 -12.93 -5.92
CA ASP A 84 12.74 -13.55 -5.09
C ASP A 84 13.91 -13.97 -5.98
N GLY A 85 14.94 -13.12 -6.08
CA GLY A 85 15.96 -13.27 -7.12
C GLY A 85 15.34 -13.20 -8.53
N GLU A 86 15.45 -14.28 -9.28
CA GLU A 86 14.85 -14.42 -10.62
C GLU A 86 13.45 -15.05 -10.59
N GLU A 87 12.97 -15.54 -9.44
CA GLU A 87 11.65 -16.16 -9.31
C GLU A 87 10.54 -15.11 -9.18
N PRO A 88 9.60 -15.03 -10.14
CA PRO A 88 8.49 -14.10 -10.09
C PRO A 88 7.25 -14.75 -9.46
N TYR A 89 6.56 -13.99 -8.61
CA TYR A 89 5.24 -14.35 -8.07
C TYR A 89 4.24 -13.27 -8.49
N THR A 90 3.30 -13.64 -9.34
CA THR A 90 2.18 -12.75 -9.71
C THR A 90 1.35 -12.47 -8.46
N ALA A 91 1.00 -11.20 -8.24
CA ALA A 91 0.35 -10.75 -7.02
C ALA A 91 -0.83 -9.83 -7.32
N VAL A 92 -2.03 -10.25 -6.93
CA VAL A 92 -3.24 -9.41 -6.98
C VAL A 92 -3.40 -8.69 -5.65
N GLN A 93 -3.76 -7.41 -5.71
CA GLN A 93 -3.97 -6.59 -4.52
C GLN A 93 -5.38 -6.79 -3.97
N GLU A 94 -5.46 -7.04 -2.66
CA GLU A 94 -6.68 -6.89 -1.88
C GLU A 94 -6.59 -5.61 -1.04
N VAL A 95 -7.57 -4.73 -1.21
CA VAL A 95 -7.55 -3.38 -0.62
C VAL A 95 -7.95 -3.43 0.85
N ILE A 96 -6.95 -3.44 1.72
CA ILE A 96 -7.14 -3.30 3.18
C ILE A 96 -6.95 -1.86 3.67
N VAL A 97 -6.19 -1.05 2.93
CA VAL A 97 -6.02 0.39 3.16
C VAL A 97 -6.42 1.11 1.88
N ALA A 98 -7.54 1.84 1.95
CA ALA A 98 -8.04 2.60 0.81
C ALA A 98 -6.99 3.63 0.34
N PRO A 99 -6.82 3.84 -0.98
CA PRO A 99 -5.85 4.79 -1.52
C PRO A 99 -6.04 6.23 -1.02
N ASP A 100 -7.26 6.59 -0.62
CA ASP A 100 -7.66 7.87 -0.05
C ASP A 100 -7.70 7.89 1.50
N ALA A 101 -7.40 6.77 2.17
CA ALA A 101 -7.35 6.73 3.63
C ALA A 101 -6.30 7.73 4.16
N GLY A 102 -6.67 8.47 5.21
CA GLY A 102 -5.82 9.48 5.85
C GLY A 102 -6.07 10.92 5.41
N GLN A 103 -6.99 11.19 4.47
CA GLN A 103 -7.52 12.54 4.27
C GLN A 103 -8.69 12.82 5.21
N VAL A 104 -8.67 13.97 5.87
CA VAL A 104 -9.79 14.45 6.69
C VAL A 104 -10.25 15.84 6.23
N VAL A 105 -9.58 16.44 5.25
CA VAL A 105 -10.02 17.69 4.63
C VAL A 105 -9.94 17.51 3.12
N GLY A 106 -11.11 17.37 2.48
CA GLY A 106 -11.22 17.55 1.04
C GLY A 106 -10.71 18.94 0.72
N ARG A 107 -9.75 19.05 -0.19
CA ARG A 107 -9.24 20.33 -0.67
C ARG A 107 -10.46 21.18 -1.04
N GLN A 108 -10.75 22.25 -0.30
CA GLN A 108 -11.71 23.24 -0.77
C GLN A 108 -11.19 23.69 -2.13
N THR A 109 -11.88 23.28 -3.19
CA THR A 109 -11.77 23.90 -4.51
C THR A 109 -12.00 25.38 -4.26
N GLY A 110 -10.94 26.16 -4.45
CA GLY A 110 -10.91 27.55 -4.06
C GLY A 110 -12.14 28.28 -4.60
N PHE A 111 -12.77 29.05 -3.71
CA PHE A 111 -13.71 30.09 -4.10
C PHE A 111 -13.05 30.93 -5.21
N LEU A 112 -13.58 30.81 -6.43
CA LEU A 112 -13.34 31.82 -7.45
C LEU A 112 -13.91 33.12 -6.90
N ARG A 113 -13.00 34.04 -6.58
CA ARG A 113 -13.32 35.41 -6.21
C ARG A 113 -14.20 36.02 -7.31
N GLY A 114 -15.33 36.62 -6.93
CA GLY A 114 -15.84 37.80 -7.66
C GLY A 114 -14.74 38.88 -7.67
N THR A 115 -14.62 39.77 -8.64
CA THR A 115 -15.63 40.54 -9.36
C THR A 115 -14.96 41.17 -10.59
N HIS A 116 -15.69 41.32 -11.70
CA HIS A 116 -15.98 42.62 -12.34
C HIS A 116 -17.20 42.47 -13.26
#